data_AF-A0A0D0EMT1-F1
#
_entry.id   AF-A0A0D0EMT1-F1
#
_cell.length_a   1.000
_cell.length_b   1.000
_cell.length_c   1.000
_cell.angle_alpha   90.00
_cell.angle_beta   90.00
_cell.angle_gamma   90.00
#
_symmetry.space_group_name_H-M   'P 1'
#
loop_
_entity.id
_entity.type
_entity.pdbx_description
1 polymer ?
#
loop_
_entity_poly.entity_id
_entity_poly.type
_entity_poly.pdbx_seq_one_letter_code
_entity_poly.pdbx_strand_id
1 'polypeptide(L)' 'MEKYYPKYSHCNNVLLSDILTRKLYGEEISESDEKYIKDWDVRNELFEVDKDLLCKAFENYFNISYPENLNS' A
#
# COMPACT_ATOMS: atom_id res chain seq x y z
N MET A 1 -13.14 1.17 -8.26
CA MET A 1 -11.94 1.35 -7.42
C MET A 1 -11.34 2.75 -7.60
N GLU A 2 -10.89 3.15 -8.79
CA GLU A 2 -10.30 4.49 -9.02
C GLU A 2 -11.22 5.68 -8.70
N LYS A 3 -12.54 5.55 -8.90
CA LYS A 3 -13.52 6.60 -8.55
C LYS A 3 -13.48 7.02 -7.06
N TYR A 4 -13.10 6.11 -6.18
CA TYR A 4 -13.03 6.34 -4.73
C TYR A 4 -11.59 6.54 -4.24
N TYR A 5 -10.60 6.13 -5.05
CA TYR A 5 -9.17 6.22 -4.73
C TYR A 5 -8.38 6.64 -5.98
N PRO A 6 -8.42 7.94 -6.35
CA PRO A 6 -7.83 8.42 -7.60
C PRO A 6 -6.31 8.29 -7.71
N LYS A 7 -5.61 7.86 -6.64
CA LYS A 7 -4.16 7.57 -6.63
C LYS A 7 -3.84 6.06 -6.52
N TYR A 8 -4.85 5.19 -6.57
CA TYR A 8 -4.69 3.76 -6.33
C TYR A 8 -3.81 3.07 -7.37
N SER A 9 -3.95 3.42 -8.65
CA SER A 9 -3.16 2.82 -9.75
C SER A 9 -1.72 3.33 -9.84
N HIS A 10 -1.30 4.27 -8.98
CA HIS A 10 0.07 4.84 -8.97
C HIS A 10 0.77 4.71 -7.61
N CYS A 11 0.17 4.01 -6.64
CA CYS A 11 0.82 3.82 -5.35
C CYS A 11 1.71 2.57 -5.42
N ASN A 12 3.00 2.80 -5.66
CA ASN A 12 4.03 1.75 -5.64
C ASN A 12 3.97 0.88 -4.37
N ASN A 13 3.51 1.46 -3.24
CA ASN A 13 3.36 0.75 -1.97
C ASN A 13 2.19 -0.26 -1.99
N VAL A 14 1.11 0.01 -2.72
CA VAL A 14 -0.01 -0.97 -2.85
C VAL A 14 0.43 -2.17 -3.67
N LEU A 15 1.11 -1.92 -4.80
CA LEU A 15 1.67 -3.01 -5.61
C LEU A 15 2.70 -3.82 -4.82
N LEU A 16 3.56 -3.12 -4.06
CA LEU A 16 4.55 -3.78 -3.22
C LEU A 16 3.90 -4.61 -2.09
N SER A 17 2.86 -4.09 -1.44
CA SER A 17 2.08 -4.83 -0.44
C SER A 17 1.47 -6.11 -1.04
N ASP A 18 0.92 -6.05 -2.25
CA ASP A 18 0.40 -7.24 -2.97
C ASP A 18 1.50 -8.27 -3.23
N ILE A 19 2.63 -7.85 -3.82
CA ILE A 19 3.77 -8.73 -4.11
C ILE A 19 4.29 -9.41 -2.83
N LEU A 20 4.50 -8.64 -1.75
CA LEU A 20 5.02 -9.15 -0.50
C LEU A 20 4.01 -10.08 0.21
N THR A 21 2.72 -9.75 0.16
CA THR A 21 1.64 -10.60 0.69
C THR A 21 1.61 -11.94 -0.02
N ARG A 22 1.60 -11.93 -1.36
CA ARG A 22 1.62 -13.15 -2.18
C ARG A 22 2.86 -13.99 -1.87
N LYS A 23 4.03 -13.36 -1.78
CA LYS A 23 5.27 -14.04 -1.39
C LYS A 23 5.18 -14.68 -0.01
N LEU A 24 4.63 -13.97 0.97
CA LEU A 24 4.49 -14.45 2.36
C LEU A 24 3.57 -15.67 2.47
N TYR A 25 2.49 -15.70 1.69
CA TYR A 25 1.53 -16.81 1.68
C TYR A 25 1.89 -17.93 0.69
N GLY A 26 3.00 -17.81 -0.03
CA GLY A 26 3.47 -18.82 -0.98
C GLY A 26 2.69 -18.84 -2.30
N GLU A 27 2.03 -17.73 -2.64
CA GLU A 27 1.40 -17.54 -3.94
C GLU A 27 2.44 -17.21 -5.02
N GLU A 28 2.12 -17.55 -6.27
CA GLU A 28 2.98 -17.25 -7.41
C GLU A 28 3.09 -15.74 -7.63
N ILE A 29 4.31 -15.23 -7.83
CA ILE A 29 4.62 -13.87 -8.27
C ILE A 29 5.54 -13.93 -9.49
N SER A 30 5.70 -12.82 -10.22
CA SER A 30 6.52 -12.82 -11.44
C SER A 30 8.00 -13.05 -11.13
N GLU A 31 8.77 -13.59 -12.10
CA GLU A 31 10.22 -13.77 -11.95
C GLU A 31 10.96 -12.45 -11.67
N SER A 32 10.48 -11.34 -12.25
CA SER A 32 11.01 -10.01 -11.99
C SER A 32 10.80 -9.59 -10.54
N ASP A 33 9.63 -9.89 -9.96
CA ASP A 33 9.31 -9.54 -8.58
C ASP A 33 10.11 -10.42 -7.61
N GLU A 34 10.23 -11.72 -7.89
CA GLU A 34 11.10 -12.65 -7.15
C GLU A 34 12.53 -12.13 -7.08
N LYS A 35 13.09 -11.67 -8.21
CA LYS A 35 14.43 -11.10 -8.26
C LYS A 35 14.52 -9.77 -7.51
N TYR A 36 13.46 -8.96 -7.56
CA TYR A 36 13.41 -7.66 -6.91
C TYR A 36 13.45 -7.76 -5.38
N ILE A 37 12.73 -8.73 -4.79
CA ILE A 37 12.59 -8.90 -3.33
C ILE A 37 13.49 -10.01 -2.74
N LYS A 38 14.36 -10.63 -3.54
CA LYS A 38 15.09 -11.87 -3.23
C LYS A 38 15.75 -11.91 -1.85
N ASP A 39 16.32 -10.79 -1.41
CA ASP A 39 17.11 -10.70 -0.17
C ASP A 39 16.40 -9.90 0.93
N TRP A 40 15.10 -9.64 0.78
CA TRP A 40 14.32 -8.84 1.72
C TRP A 40 13.78 -9.69 2.87
N ASP A 41 13.64 -9.09 4.06
CA ASP A 41 12.78 -9.65 5.10
C ASP A 41 11.32 -9.35 4.75
N VAL A 42 10.71 -10.25 3.96
CA VAL A 42 9.36 -10.10 3.43
C VAL A 42 8.34 -9.73 4.51
N ARG A 43 8.45 -10.30 5.71
CA ARG A 43 7.48 -10.04 6.79
C ARG A 43 7.65 -8.62 7.35
N ASN A 44 8.88 -8.21 7.60
CA ASN A 44 9.16 -6.88 8.12
C ASN A 44 8.83 -5.79 7.10
N GLU A 45 9.20 -6.00 5.84
CA GLU A 45 8.92 -5.05 4.75
C GLU A 45 7.40 -4.91 4.53
N LEU A 46 6.66 -6.02 4.53
CA LEU A 46 5.20 -5.96 4.40
C LEU A 46 4.57 -5.16 5.55
N PHE A 47 5.04 -5.37 6.79
CA PHE A 47 4.55 -4.62 7.95
C PHE A 47 4.76 -3.10 7.81
N GLU A 48 5.94 -2.67 7.38
CA GLU A 48 6.25 -1.25 7.20
C GLU A 48 5.44 -0.62 6.06
N VAL A 49 5.30 -1.33 4.94
CA VAL A 49 4.48 -0.90 3.80
C VAL A 49 3.01 -0.76 4.21
N ASP A 50 2.45 -1.76 4.91
CA ASP A 50 1.06 -1.74 5.34
C ASP A 50 0.80 -0.63 6.37
N LYS A 51 1.76 -0.36 7.26
CA LYS A 51 1.68 0.76 8.21
C LYS A 51 1.55 2.10 7.49
N ASP A 52 2.39 2.35 6.49
CA ASP A 52 2.35 3.60 5.71
C ASP A 52 1.04 3.72 4.91
N LEU A 53 0.59 2.63 4.28
CA LEU A 53 -0.70 2.60 3.58
C LEU A 53 -1.87 2.89 4.52
N LEU A 54 -1.86 2.29 5.71
CA LEU A 54 -2.89 2.50 6.72
C LEU A 54 -2.92 3.95 7.22
N CYS A 55 -1.76 4.55 7.50
CA CYS A 55 -1.66 5.96 7.88
C CYS A 55 -2.26 6.87 6.81
N LYS A 56 -1.88 6.68 5.53
CA LYS A 56 -2.42 7.45 4.39
C LYS A 56 -3.92 7.23 4.23
N ALA A 57 -4.41 6.01 4.43
CA ALA A 57 -5.83 5.71 4.35
C ALA A 57 -6.61 6.45 5.45
N PHE A 58 -6.09 6.46 6.68
CA PHE A 58 -6.69 7.22 7.78
C PHE A 58 -6.68 8.73 7.51
N GLU A 59 -5.54 9.30 7.12
CA GLU A 59 -5.44 10.73 6.79
C GLU A 59 -6.46 11.13 5.71
N ASN A 60 -6.53 10.36 4.62
CA ASN A 60 -7.51 10.60 3.56
C ASN A 60 -8.94 10.47 4.08
N TYR A 61 -9.25 9.45 4.88
CA TYR A 61 -10.57 9.27 5.48
C TYR A 61 -10.97 10.46 6.36
N PHE A 62 -10.06 10.93 7.23
CA PHE A 62 -10.30 12.09 8.09
C PHE A 62 -10.51 13.36 7.26
N ASN A 63 -9.65 13.62 6.27
CA ASN A 63 -9.77 14.79 5.39
C ASN A 63 -11.08 14.81 4.60
N ILE A 64 -11.61 13.64 4.21
CA ILE A 64 -12.89 13.52 3.49
C ILE A 64 -14.09 13.64 4.44
N SER A 65 -14.02 13.00 5.61
CA SER A 65 -15.15 12.92 6.54
C SER A 65 -15.30 14.17 7.40
N TYR A 66 -14.18 14.85 7.66
CA TYR A 66 -14.07 16.06 8.48
C TYR A 66 -13.26 17.12 7.70
N PRO A 67 -13.77 17.59 6.54
CA PRO A 67 -13.09 18.63 5.79
C PRO A 67 -12.99 19.87 6.70
N GLU A 68 -11.78 20.42 6.84
CA GLU A 68 -11.61 21.68 7.54
C GLU A 68 -12.51 22.73 6.86
N ASN A 69 -13.56 23.17 7.55
CA ASN A 69 -14.25 24.39 7.17
C ASN A 69 -13.29 25.55 7.47
N LEU A 70 -12.42 25.86 6.51
CA LEU A 70 -11.63 27.10 6.45
C LEU A 70 -12.57 28.29 6.21
N ASN A 71 -13.49 28.54 7.14
CA ASN A 71 -14.25 29.76 7.23
C ASN A 71 -13.91 30.39 8.59
N SER A 72 -12.80 31.15 8.63
CA SER A 72 -12.59 32.23 9.61
C SER A 72 -12.81 33.56 8.93
#